data_AF-A0A7X6FC63-F1
#
_entry.id   AF-A0A7X6FC63-F1
#
_cell.length_a   1.000
_cell.length_b   1.000
_cell.length_c   1.000
_cell.angle_alpha   90.00
_cell.angle_beta   90.00
_cell.angle_gamma   90.00
#
_symmetry.space_group_name_H-M   'P 1'
#
loop_
_entity.id
_entity.type
_entity.pdbx_description
1 polymer ?
#
loop_
_entity_poly.entity_id
_entity_poly.type
_entity_poly.pdbx_seq_one_letter_code
_entity_poly.pdbx_strand_id
1 'polypeptide(L)'
;MAAATALVVANSVLAADDAVNNAFRVCKMIDNTGLFTAPCQVSSRKYSVTATIDLTTIDARKACTQITGVVASKGFHFPGADWTVQIRSPSSGDRSIVFCRLPK
;
A
#
# COMPACT_ATOMS: atom_id res chain seq x y z
N MET A 1 -12.66 14.37 47.62
CA MET A 1 -12.70 14.96 46.27
C MET A 1 -12.09 13.95 45.31
N ALA A 2 -12.91 13.26 44.51
CA ALA A 2 -12.43 12.23 43.58
C ALA A 2 -12.32 12.84 42.18
N ALA A 3 -11.10 12.94 41.65
CA ALA A 3 -10.84 13.40 40.29
C ALA A 3 -11.08 12.24 39.32
N ALA A 4 -12.07 12.39 38.44
CA ALA A 4 -12.32 11.45 37.35
C ALA A 4 -11.38 11.78 36.19
N THR A 5 -10.38 10.94 35.97
CA THR A 5 -9.50 10.98 34.79
C THR A 5 -10.25 10.39 33.59
N ALA A 6 -10.69 11.24 32.67
CA ALA A 6 -11.23 10.81 31.38
C ALA A 6 -10.08 10.29 30.49
N LEU A 7 -10.05 8.98 30.25
CA LEU A 7 -9.17 8.35 29.27
C LEU A 7 -9.63 8.75 27.86
N VAL A 8 -8.88 9.65 27.21
CA VAL A 8 -9.05 9.99 25.79
C VAL A 8 -8.55 8.81 24.95
N VAL A 9 -9.43 7.85 24.66
CA VAL A 9 -9.19 6.83 23.63
C VAL A 9 -9.49 7.48 22.28
N ALA A 10 -8.52 8.16 21.71
CA ALA A 10 -8.68 8.77 20.40
C ALA A 10 -7.53 8.36 19.47
N ASN A 11 -7.87 8.12 18.19
CA ASN A 11 -7.04 8.26 16.99
C ASN A 11 -6.65 7.00 16.20
N SER A 12 -6.87 5.77 16.68
CA SER A 12 -6.49 4.58 15.89
C SER A 12 -7.40 4.31 14.70
N VAL A 13 -8.71 4.60 14.81
CA VAL A 13 -9.69 4.36 13.73
C VAL A 13 -9.48 5.32 12.56
N LEU A 14 -9.32 6.63 12.81
CA LEU A 14 -9.11 7.62 11.74
C LEU A 14 -7.79 7.39 10.98
N ALA A 15 -6.72 7.04 11.67
CA ALA A 15 -5.43 6.75 11.04
C ALA A 15 -5.49 5.49 10.15
N ALA A 16 -6.28 4.48 10.54
CA ALA A 16 -6.49 3.29 9.71
C ALA A 16 -7.30 3.62 8.45
N ASP A 17 -8.34 4.46 8.56
CA ASP A 17 -9.11 4.94 7.40
C ASP A 17 -8.25 5.73 6.42
N ASP A 18 -7.39 6.63 6.90
CA ASP A 18 -6.47 7.40 6.05
C ASP A 18 -5.48 6.49 5.30
N ALA A 19 -4.90 5.51 5.98
CA ALA A 19 -3.98 4.56 5.37
C ALA A 19 -4.68 3.70 4.30
N VAL A 20 -5.91 3.25 4.55
CA VAL A 20 -6.70 2.49 3.58
C VAL A 20 -7.08 3.36 2.37
N ASN A 21 -7.52 4.59 2.59
CA ASN A 21 -7.82 5.54 1.52
C ASN A 21 -6.60 5.84 0.66
N ASN A 22 -5.43 6.04 1.29
CA ASN A 22 -4.17 6.19 0.58
C ASN A 22 -3.79 4.91 -0.19
N ALA A 23 -4.05 3.72 0.35
CA ALA A 23 -3.82 2.46 -0.37
C ALA A 23 -4.64 2.37 -1.66
N PHE A 24 -5.92 2.78 -1.63
CA PHE A 24 -6.75 2.86 -2.84
C PHE A 24 -6.23 3.91 -3.84
N ARG A 25 -5.70 5.05 -3.35
CA ARG A 25 -5.07 6.06 -4.23
C ARG A 25 -3.80 5.52 -4.88
N VAL A 26 -2.97 4.77 -4.15
CA VAL A 26 -1.81 4.07 -4.70
C VAL A 26 -2.26 3.07 -5.76
N CYS A 27 -3.30 2.29 -5.46
CA CYS A 27 -3.85 1.31 -6.38
C CYS A 27 -4.35 1.95 -7.70
N LYS A 28 -5.09 3.06 -7.61
CA LYS A 28 -5.52 3.84 -8.78
C LYS A 28 -4.35 4.44 -9.56
N MET A 29 -3.33 4.95 -8.87
CA MET A 29 -2.12 5.48 -9.51
C MET A 29 -1.39 4.38 -10.28
N ILE A 30 -1.29 3.21 -9.67
CA ILE A 30 -0.76 2.00 -10.27
C ILE A 30 -1.58 1.72 -11.53
N ASP A 31 -2.88 1.43 -11.44
CA ASP A 31 -3.76 1.10 -12.58
C ASP A 31 -3.66 2.11 -13.76
N ASN A 32 -3.55 3.40 -13.46
CA ASN A 32 -3.44 4.47 -14.46
C ASN A 32 -2.17 4.41 -15.33
N THR A 33 -1.15 3.63 -14.96
CA THR A 33 0.04 3.47 -15.82
C THR A 33 -0.23 2.58 -17.05
N GLY A 34 -1.34 1.83 -17.07
CA GLY A 34 -1.71 0.97 -18.20
C GLY A 34 -0.84 -0.27 -18.39
N LEU A 35 0.05 -0.58 -17.43
CA LEU A 35 0.98 -1.69 -17.49
C LEU A 35 0.42 -3.03 -16.97
N PHE A 36 -0.77 -3.04 -16.36
CA PHE A 36 -1.29 -4.20 -15.61
C PHE A 36 -2.07 -5.14 -16.49
N THR A 37 -1.94 -6.42 -16.14
CA THR A 37 -2.70 -7.51 -16.78
C THR A 37 -3.92 -7.91 -15.95
N ALA A 38 -4.10 -7.35 -14.75
CA ALA A 38 -5.27 -7.52 -13.90
C ALA A 38 -5.48 -6.27 -13.01
N PRO A 39 -6.72 -5.99 -12.55
CA PRO A 39 -6.98 -4.88 -11.65
C PRO A 39 -6.14 -4.94 -10.38
N CYS A 40 -5.62 -3.79 -9.95
CA CYS A 40 -4.95 -3.69 -8.67
C CYS A 40 -5.90 -4.04 -7.51
N GLN A 41 -5.37 -4.70 -6.46
CA GLN A 41 -6.15 -5.16 -5.30
C GLN A 41 -5.65 -4.53 -4.01
N VAL A 42 -6.56 -4.06 -3.16
CA VAL A 42 -6.24 -3.56 -1.81
C VAL A 42 -6.72 -4.55 -0.77
N SER A 43 -5.88 -4.84 0.22
CA SER A 43 -6.25 -5.64 1.39
C SER A 43 -5.87 -4.90 2.67
N SER A 44 -6.88 -4.37 3.37
CA SER A 44 -6.70 -3.76 4.70
C SER A 44 -6.29 -4.79 5.74
N ARG A 45 -6.80 -6.03 5.67
CA ARG A 45 -6.42 -7.13 6.58
C ARG A 45 -4.93 -7.48 6.46
N LYS A 46 -4.37 -7.43 5.24
CA LYS A 46 -2.95 -7.76 4.98
C LYS A 46 -2.05 -6.53 4.89
N TYR A 47 -2.60 -5.32 5.03
CA TYR A 47 -1.92 -4.05 4.79
C TYR A 47 -1.15 -4.06 3.46
N SER A 48 -1.83 -4.40 2.38
CA SER A 48 -1.18 -4.59 1.07
C SER A 48 -1.94 -3.99 -0.10
N VAL A 49 -1.19 -3.50 -1.08
CA VAL A 49 -1.64 -3.16 -2.43
C VAL A 49 -0.97 -4.13 -3.39
N THR A 50 -1.75 -4.96 -4.08
CA THR A 50 -1.23 -5.98 -5.00
C THR A 50 -1.40 -5.52 -6.44
N ALA A 51 -0.29 -5.41 -7.16
CA ALA A 51 -0.22 -5.11 -8.57
C ALA A 51 0.18 -6.37 -9.35
N THR A 52 -0.60 -6.72 -10.37
CA THR A 52 -0.27 -7.84 -11.28
C THR A 52 0.23 -7.29 -12.60
N ILE A 53 1.52 -7.46 -12.87
CA ILE A 53 2.24 -6.90 -14.01
C ILE A 53 3.16 -7.97 -14.57
N ASP A 54 3.20 -8.12 -15.89
CA ASP A 54 4.18 -9.00 -16.51
C ASP A 54 5.57 -8.35 -16.57
N LEU A 55 6.29 -8.43 -15.45
CA LEU A 55 7.65 -7.92 -15.31
C LEU A 55 8.60 -9.02 -14.87
N THR A 56 9.86 -8.88 -15.31
CA THR A 56 10.98 -9.62 -14.70
C THR A 56 11.16 -9.17 -13.24
N THR A 57 11.79 -9.99 -12.39
CA THR A 57 12.11 -9.60 -11.01
C THR A 57 12.95 -8.30 -10.94
N ILE A 58 13.84 -8.07 -11.92
CA ILE A 58 14.67 -6.87 -11.97
C ILE A 58 13.81 -5.64 -12.25
N ASP A 59 12.90 -5.71 -13.22
CA ASP A 59 12.05 -4.58 -13.57
C ASP A 59 10.95 -4.34 -12.54
N ALA A 60 10.44 -5.40 -11.91
CA ALA A 60 9.55 -5.30 -10.75
C ALA A 60 10.23 -4.55 -9.59
N ARG A 61 11.54 -4.76 -9.35
CA ARG A 61 12.28 -3.99 -8.34
C ARG A 61 12.44 -2.51 -8.73
N LYS A 62 12.63 -2.18 -10.00
CA LYS A 62 12.66 -0.78 -10.45
C LYS A 62 11.30 -0.11 -10.29
N ALA A 63 10.23 -0.79 -10.71
CA ALA A 63 8.85 -0.33 -10.54
C ALA A 63 8.53 -0.10 -9.06
N CYS A 64 8.98 -1.01 -8.19
CA CYS A 64 8.88 -0.88 -6.74
C CYS A 64 9.49 0.43 -6.21
N THR A 65 10.73 0.74 -6.60
CA THR A 65 11.41 2.00 -6.23
C THR A 65 10.68 3.23 -6.78
N GLN A 66 10.16 3.15 -8.01
CA GLN A 66 9.41 4.26 -8.60
C GLN A 66 8.08 4.50 -7.87
N ILE A 67 7.33 3.44 -7.59
CA ILE A 67 6.06 3.54 -6.86
C ILE A 67 6.30 4.17 -5.49
N THR A 68 7.26 3.67 -4.70
CA THR A 68 7.51 4.23 -3.36
C THR A 68 8.00 5.67 -3.42
N GLY A 69 8.84 6.02 -4.41
CA GLY A 69 9.27 7.40 -4.65
C GLY A 69 8.10 8.34 -4.96
N VAL A 70 7.18 7.92 -5.83
CA VAL A 70 5.99 8.73 -6.15
C VAL A 70 5.06 8.85 -4.95
N VAL A 71 4.80 7.75 -4.22
CA VAL A 71 3.97 7.77 -3.00
C VAL A 71 4.52 8.76 -1.98
N ALA A 72 5.83 8.71 -1.72
CA ALA A 72 6.48 9.64 -0.81
C ALA A 72 6.39 11.10 -1.32
N SER A 73 6.65 11.33 -2.61
CA SER A 73 6.56 12.68 -3.21
C SER A 73 5.16 13.29 -3.16
N LYS A 74 4.13 12.45 -3.14
CA LYS A 74 2.72 12.87 -3.00
C LYS A 74 2.29 13.08 -1.55
N GLY A 75 3.18 12.84 -0.57
CA GLY A 75 2.88 12.98 0.85
C GLY A 75 1.89 11.96 1.38
N PHE A 76 1.78 10.80 0.73
CA PHE A 76 0.95 9.71 1.24
C PHE A 76 1.67 9.04 2.41
N HIS A 77 0.95 8.86 3.51
CA HIS A 77 1.44 8.23 4.72
C HIS A 77 0.50 7.06 5.09
N PHE A 78 1.05 6.08 5.79
CA PHE A 78 0.39 4.84 6.14
C PHE A 78 0.61 4.54 7.63
N PRO A 79 0.01 5.37 8.51
CA PRO A 79 0.19 5.23 9.95
C PRO A 79 -0.44 3.92 10.47
N GLY A 80 0.06 3.44 11.61
CA GLY A 80 -0.56 2.33 12.34
C GLY A 80 -0.34 0.92 11.77
N ALA A 81 0.23 0.78 10.57
CA ALA A 81 0.52 -0.53 9.97
C ALA A 81 1.72 -0.51 9.01
N ASP A 82 2.29 -1.68 8.71
CA ASP A 82 3.38 -1.82 7.73
C ASP A 82 2.82 -2.11 6.34
N TRP A 83 2.32 -1.06 5.68
CA TRP A 83 1.74 -1.18 4.36
C TRP A 83 2.78 -1.54 3.30
N THR A 84 2.42 -2.45 2.39
CA THR A 84 3.30 -2.90 1.30
C THR A 84 2.64 -2.84 -0.06
N VAL A 85 3.43 -2.53 -1.10
CA VAL A 85 3.07 -2.83 -2.49
C VAL A 85 3.68 -4.19 -2.83
N GLN A 86 2.87 -5.09 -3.36
CA GLN A 86 3.24 -6.42 -3.77
C GLN A 86 3.11 -6.54 -5.29
N ILE A 87 4.20 -6.86 -5.98
CA ILE A 87 4.20 -7.03 -7.43
C ILE A 87 4.20 -8.52 -7.72
N ARG A 88 3.30 -8.95 -8.59
CA ARG A 88 3.10 -10.33 -9.04
C ARG A 88 3.19 -10.37 -10.57
N SER A 89 3.80 -11.44 -11.11
CA SER A 89 3.71 -11.74 -12.54
C SER A 89 2.52 -12.67 -12.78
N PRO A 90 1.80 -12.57 -13.91
CA PRO A 90 0.76 -13.55 -14.28
C PRO A 90 1.28 -15.00 -14.23
N SER A 91 2.54 -15.19 -14.63
CA SER A 91 3.21 -16.50 -14.65
C SER A 91 3.52 -17.06 -13.26
N SER A 92 3.59 -16.22 -12.22
CA SER A 92 3.90 -16.65 -10.85
C SER A 92 2.67 -17.06 -10.04
N GLY A 93 1.49 -17.09 -10.66
CA GLY A 93 0.23 -17.42 -10.01
C GLY A 93 -0.01 -16.49 -8.83
N ASP A 94 -0.30 -17.03 -7.65
CA ASP A 94 -0.53 -16.22 -6.46
C ASP A 94 0.73 -15.72 -5.73
N ARG A 95 1.93 -15.99 -6.27
CA ARG A 95 3.16 -15.60 -5.60
C ARG A 95 3.60 -14.20 -6.03
N SER A 96 3.72 -13.29 -5.05
CA SER A 96 4.36 -11.99 -5.26
C SER A 96 5.88 -12.17 -5.42
N ILE A 97 6.45 -11.53 -6.43
CA ILE A 97 7.87 -11.60 -6.77
C ILE A 97 8.68 -10.46 -6.12
N VAL A 98 8.03 -9.36 -5.76
CA VAL A 98 8.64 -8.19 -5.10
C VAL A 98 7.68 -7.59 -4.07
N PHE A 99 8.24 -7.10 -2.97
CA PHE A 99 7.54 -6.40 -1.89
C PHE A 99 8.23 -5.07 -1.61
N CYS A 100 7.45 -3.99 -1.54
CA CYS A 100 7.91 -2.63 -1.34
C CYS A 100 7.23 -2.06 -0.10
N ARG A 101 7.98 -1.55 0.87
CA ARG A 101 7.38 -0.88 2.02
C ARG A 101 6.90 0.52 1.61
N LEU A 102 5.71 0.87 2.04
CA LEU A 102 5.15 2.21 1.91
C LEU A 102 5.60 3.08 3.09
N PRO A 103 5.76 4.40 2.89
CA PRO A 103 6.14 5.33 3.95
C PRO A 103 5.11 5.35 5.08
N LYS A 104 5.59 5.49 6.31
CA LYS A 104 4.75 5.57 7.52
C LYS A 104 3.99 6.88 7.58
#